data_AF-A0A4Z0NDT3-F1
#
_entry.id   AF-A0A4Z0NDT3-F1
#
_cell.length_a   1.000
_cell.length_b   1.000
_cell.length_c   1.000
_cell.angle_alpha   90.00
_cell.angle_beta   90.00
_cell.angle_gamma   90.00
#
_symmetry.space_group_name_H-M   'P 1'
#
loop_
_entity.id
_entity.type
_entity.pdbx_description
1 polymer ?
#
loop_
_entity_poly.entity_id
_entity_poly.type
_entity_poly.pdbx_seq_one_letter_code
_entity_poly.pdbx_strand_id
1 'polypeptide(L)' 'MPSYEEVLKRIAAKRSVKAATLARWVDLSPAAFYKAIERGEIEAVKIGRTRLIPAHESCRLLGIKQEDLAA' A
#
# COMPACT_ATOMS: atom_id res chain seq x y z
N MET A 1 11.62 4.78 9.88
CA MET A 1 10.41 4.15 9.31
C MET A 1 9.34 5.22 9.20
N PRO A 2 8.59 5.31 8.08
CA PRO A 2 7.51 6.28 7.98
C PRO A 2 6.39 5.93 8.97
N SER A 3 5.80 6.94 9.61
CA SER A 3 4.64 6.78 10.49
C SER A 3 3.38 6.43 9.68
N TYR A 4 2.34 5.93 10.35
CA TYR A 4 1.05 5.66 9.71
C TYR A 4 0.50 6.91 9.02
N GLU A 5 0.54 8.07 9.69
CA GLU A 5 0.14 9.36 9.12
C GLU A 5 0.96 9.74 7.88
N GLU A 6 2.26 9.46 7.85
CA GLU A 6 3.09 9.76 6.69
C GLU A 6 2.71 8.88 5.49
N VAL A 7 2.32 7.63 5.74
CA VAL A 7 1.79 6.72 4.72
C VAL A 7 0.47 7.28 4.17
N LEU A 8 -0.44 7.72 5.05
CA LEU A 8 -1.70 8.35 4.63
C LEU A 8 -1.46 9.61 3.80
N LYS A 9 -0.57 10.50 4.23
CA LYS A 9 -0.19 11.70 3.46
C LYS A 9 0.38 11.37 2.08
N ARG A 10 1.17 10.29 1.96
CA ARG A 10 1.70 9.82 0.67
C ARG A 10 0.58 9.30 -0.23
N ILE A 11 -0.36 8.54 0.33
CA ILE A 11 -1.52 8.03 -0.39
C ILE A 11 -2.41 9.19 -0.87
N ALA A 12 -2.69 10.16 0.01
CA ALA A 12 -3.42 11.39 -0.33
C ALA A 12 -2.72 12.18 -1.46
N ALA A 13 -1.39 12.27 -1.41
CA ALA A 13 -0.57 12.89 -2.45
C ALA A 13 -0.43 12.06 -3.75
N LYS A 14 -1.20 10.97 -3.91
CA LYS A 14 -1.16 10.03 -5.04
C LYS A 14 0.21 9.41 -5.29
N ARG A 15 1.03 9.26 -4.25
CA ARG A 15 2.36 8.64 -4.33
C ARG A 15 2.28 7.15 -4.00
N SER A 16 3.10 6.37 -4.69
CA SER A 16 3.23 4.93 -4.42
C SER A 16 3.90 4.66 -3.07
N VAL A 17 3.49 3.58 -2.42
CA VAL A 17 4.02 3.15 -1.12
C VAL A 17 4.77 1.84 -1.28
N LYS A 18 5.83 1.61 -0.50
CA LYS A 18 6.56 0.33 -0.53
C LYS A 18 5.67 -0.79 0.03
N ALA A 19 5.63 -1.93 -0.65
CA ALA A 19 4.90 -3.11 -0.19
C ALA A 19 5.29 -3.53 1.23
N ALA A 20 6.58 -3.50 1.56
CA ALA A 20 7.08 -3.80 2.91
C ALA A 20 6.55 -2.84 3.99
N THR A 21 6.28 -1.59 3.63
CA THR A 21 5.68 -0.61 4.54
C THR A 21 4.19 -0.88 4.69
N LEU A 22 3.48 -1.11 3.58
CA LEU A 22 2.04 -1.34 3.59
C LEU A 22 1.66 -2.65 4.31
N ALA A 23 2.44 -3.72 4.10
CA ALA A 23 2.22 -5.03 4.69
C ALA A 23 2.23 -5.07 6.23
N ARG A 24 2.72 -4.01 6.90
CA ARG A 24 2.69 -3.91 8.37
C ARG A 24 1.40 -3.29 8.90
N TRP A 25 0.68 -2.56 8.05
CA TRP A 25 -0.55 -1.86 8.39
C TRP A 25 -1.79 -2.59 7.89
N VAL A 26 -1.60 -3.55 6.98
CA VAL A 26 -2.63 -4.48 6.55
C VAL A 26 -2.65 -5.65 7.53
N ASP A 27 -3.83 -6.14 7.87
CA ASP A 27 -4.05 -7.30 8.76
C ASP A 27 -3.72 -8.64 8.06
N LEU A 28 -2.61 -8.68 7.32
CA LEU A 28 -2.13 -9.83 6.59
C LEU A 28 -0.69 -10.11 6.98
N SER A 29 -0.33 -11.40 7.06
CA SER A 29 1.08 -11.76 7.21
C SER A 29 1.89 -11.25 6.01
N PRO A 30 3.15 -10.80 6.20
CA PRO A 30 3.97 -10.31 5.11
C PRO A 30 4.10 -11.32 3.96
N ALA A 31 4.22 -12.62 4.28
CA ALA A 31 4.30 -13.68 3.28
C ALA A 31 3.01 -13.80 2.46
N ALA A 32 1.84 -13.73 3.10
CA ALA A 32 0.56 -13.74 2.40
C ALA A 32 0.40 -12.49 1.51
N PHE A 33 0.82 -11.32 2.00
CA PHE A 33 0.79 -10.08 1.24
C PHE A 33 1.64 -10.16 -0.04
N TYR A 34 2.87 -10.66 0.06
CA TYR A 34 3.72 -10.84 -1.13
C TYR A 34 3.18 -11.91 -2.09
N LYS A 35 2.59 -13.00 -1.58
CA LYS A 35 1.92 -14.00 -2.44
C LYS A 35 0.71 -13.42 -3.17
N ALA A 36 -0.09 -12.58 -2.51
CA ALA A 36 -1.23 -11.91 -3.15
C ALA A 36 -0.77 -10.98 -4.29
N ILE A 37 0.35 -10.26 -4.10
CA ILE A 37 0.98 -9.50 -5.18
C ILE A 37 1.45 -10.41 -6.33
N GLU A 38 2.07 -11.55 -6.02
CA GLU A 38 2.56 -12.50 -7.03
C GLU A 38 1.44 -13.17 -7.83
N ARG A 39 0.28 -13.36 -7.20
CA ARG A 39 -0.94 -13.86 -7.84
C ARG A 39 -1.67 -12.81 -8.66
N GLY A 40 -1.28 -11.53 -8.55
CA GLY A 40 -1.97 -10.41 -9.21
C GLY A 40 -3.27 -10.01 -8.54
N GLU A 41 -3.54 -10.50 -7.32
CA GLU A 41 -4.68 -10.07 -6.50
C GLU A 41 -4.49 -8.64 -5.97
N ILE A 42 -3.22 -8.27 -5.72
CA ILE A 42 -2.81 -6.93 -5.30
C ILE A 42 -1.98 -6.30 -6.42
N GLU A 43 -2.42 -5.14 -6.90
CA GLU A 43 -1.69 -4.40 -7.91
C GLU A 43 -0.37 -3.83 -7.33
N ALA A 44 0.75 -4.18 -7.96
CA ALA A 44 2.05 -3.65 -7.57
C ALA A 44 2.98 -3.47 -8.76
N VAL A 45 3.76 -2.39 -8.74
CA VAL A 45 4.82 -2.12 -9.71
C VAL A 45 6.15 -2.56 -9.11
N LYS A 46 6.86 -3.46 -9.79
CA LYS A 46 8.21 -3.88 -9.38
C LYS A 46 9.25 -2.89 -9.94
N ILE A 47 9.96 -2.20 -9.04
CA ILE A 47 11.10 -1.34 -9.38
C ILE A 47 12.35 -1.93 -8.75
N GLY A 48 13.18 -2.56 -9.59
CA GLY A 48 14.36 -3.31 -9.16
C GLY A 48 14.00 -4.43 -8.18
N ARG A 49 14.54 -4.34 -6.96
CA ARG A 49 14.26 -5.30 -5.85
C ARG A 49 13.03 -4.92 -5.03
N THR A 50 12.44 -3.74 -5.25
CA THR A 50 11.33 -3.23 -4.44
C THR A 50 10.01 -3.37 -5.18
N ARG A 51 8.95 -3.74 -4.47
CA ARG A 51 7.57 -3.65 -4.96
C ARG A 51 6.91 -2.40 -4.41
N LEU A 52 6.32 -1.59 -5.29
CA LEU A 52 5.58 -0.39 -4.96
C LEU A 52 4.10 -0.63 -5.22
N ILE A 53 3.27 -0.33 -4.23
CA ILE A 53 1.82 -0.37 -4.32
C ILE A 53 1.36 1.03 -4.75
N PRO A 54 0.57 1.14 -5.84
CA PRO A 54 -0.07 2.40 -6.22
C PRO A 54 -0.98 2.94 -5.11
N ALA A 55 -1.27 4.24 -5.15
CA ALA A 55 -2.08 4.89 -4.12
C ALA A 55 -3.53 4.36 -4.11
N HIS A 56 -4.14 4.12 -5.28
CA HIS A 56 -5.51 3.59 -5.38
C HIS A 56 -5.65 2.22 -4.72
N GLU A 57 -4.68 1.34 -4.98
CA GLU A 57 -4.64 -0.01 -4.40
C GLU A 57 -4.35 0.05 -2.89
N SER A 58 -3.51 1.01 -2.47
CA SER A 58 -3.24 1.25 -1.05
C SER A 58 -4.50 1.69 -0.29
N CYS A 59 -5.33 2.55 -0.88
CA CYS A 59 -6.63 2.93 -0.29
C CYS A 59 -7.54 1.71 -0.14
N ARG A 60 -7.62 0.88 -1.20
CA ARG A 60 -8.44 -0.34 -1.21
C ARG A 60 -8.03 -1.31 -0.11
N LEU A 61 -6.72 -1.52 0.07
CA LEU A 61 -6.18 -2.45 1.07
C LEU A 61 -6.35 -1.95 2.51
N LEU A 62 -6.31 -0.64 2.73
CA LEU A 62 -6.52 -0.05 4.05
C LEU A 62 -8.00 0.17 4.38
N GLY A 63 -8.92 -0.11 3.43
CA GLY A 63 -10.35 0.11 3.61
C GLY A 63 -10.74 1.59 3.76
N ILE A 64 -9.83 2.50 3.41
CA ILE A 64 -10.04 3.94 3.51
C ILE A 64 -10.78 4.39 2.26
N LYS A 65 -11.97 4.96 2.42
CA LYS A 65 -12.64 5.63 1.31
C LYS A 65 -11.82 6.85 0.93
N GLN A 66 -11.60 7.04 -0.37
CA GLN A 66 -10.80 8.16 -0.87
C GLN A 66 -11.34 9.54 -0.42
N GLU A 67 -12.60 9.57 0.01
CA GLU A 67 -13.32 10.71 0.60
C GLU A 67 -12.76 11.14 1.98
N ASP A 68 -12.24 10.22 2.80
CA ASP A 68 -11.69 10.53 4.14
C ASP A 68 -10.29 11.17 4.10
N LEU A 69 -9.60 11.10 2.95
CA LEU A 69 -8.24 11.65 2.78
C LEU A 69 -8.25 13.11 2.30
N ALA A 70 -9.42 13.68 2.02
CA ALA A 70 -9.61 15.02 1.47
C ALA A 70 -10.16 16.06 2.47
N ALA A 71 -10.34 15.67 3.74
CA ALA A 71 -10.84 16.54 4.82
C ALA A 71 -9.70 17.17 5.64
#